data_AF-A0A2E0WZT1-F1
#
_entry.id   AF-A0A2E0WZT1-F1
#
_cell.length_a   1.000
_cell.length_b   1.000
_cell.length_c   1.000
_cell.angle_alpha   90.00
_cell.angle_beta   90.00
_cell.angle_gamma   90.00
#
_symmetry.space_group_name_H-M   'P 1'
#
loop_
_entity.id
_entity.type
_entity.pdbx_description
1 polymer ?
#
loop_
_entity_poly.entity_id
_entity_poly.type
_entity_poly.pdbx_seq_one_letter_code
_entity_poly.pdbx_strand_id
1 'polypeptide(L)'
;MATMQHAYRLVFAACLLAAGWLLMQIVHEAGHVAGAWLVGARIERVVLHPLAISRTDVAANDNPLLVTWAGPLLGMLVPLAAWLACPRRWSTARSLAAAFAGFCLIANGLYLAGGAGAGIGDCGVLLQHGAALWQLWLVGGVSAVAGLGIWDRLGSPGAWWRGARISGRQALAAAGVVATIVVAELVATALQQTG
;
A
#
# COMPACT_ATOMS: atom_id res chain seq x y z
N MET A 1 30.06 -8.02 -17.04
CA MET A 1 29.84 -7.52 -15.66
C MET A 1 28.70 -6.50 -15.56
N ALA A 2 28.61 -5.48 -16.44
CA ALA A 2 27.53 -4.47 -16.40
C ALA A 2 26.11 -5.05 -16.54
N THR A 3 25.91 -6.05 -17.41
CA THR A 3 24.59 -6.69 -17.63
C THR A 3 24.03 -7.34 -16.36
N MET A 4 24.87 -8.04 -15.60
CA MET A 4 24.46 -8.68 -14.33
C MET A 4 24.06 -7.64 -13.29
N GLN A 5 24.73 -6.49 -13.27
CA GLN A 5 24.39 -5.40 -12.36
C GLN A 5 23.01 -4.79 -12.67
N HIS A 6 22.67 -4.65 -13.96
CA HIS A 6 21.34 -4.20 -14.37
C HIS A 6 20.27 -5.22 -13.98
N ALA A 7 20.52 -6.52 -14.19
CA ALA A 7 19.59 -7.57 -13.78
C ALA A 7 19.30 -7.54 -12.27
N TYR A 8 20.34 -7.46 -11.42
CA TYR A 8 20.14 -7.40 -9.97
C TYR A 8 19.39 -6.15 -9.51
N ARG A 9 19.62 -5.00 -10.16
CA ARG A 9 18.87 -3.78 -9.88
C ARG A 9 17.40 -3.93 -10.26
N LEU A 10 17.11 -4.45 -11.45
CA LEU A 10 15.73 -4.67 -11.90
C LEU A 10 14.98 -5.63 -10.97
N VAL A 11 15.60 -6.76 -10.61
CA VAL A 11 15.01 -7.72 -9.67
C VAL A 11 14.75 -7.04 -8.33
N PHE A 12 15.74 -6.33 -7.78
CA PHE A 12 15.58 -5.65 -6.49
C PHE A 12 14.48 -4.58 -6.51
N ALA A 13 14.41 -3.76 -7.56
CA ALA A 13 13.36 -2.76 -7.72
C ALA A 13 11.98 -3.39 -7.88
N ALA A 14 11.85 -4.45 -8.68
CA ALA A 14 10.61 -5.20 -8.83
C ALA A 14 10.16 -5.78 -7.50
N CYS A 15 11.08 -6.36 -6.71
CA CYS A 15 10.77 -6.88 -5.38
C CYS A 15 10.36 -5.78 -4.41
N LEU A 16 10.99 -4.60 -4.44
CA LEU A 16 10.58 -3.47 -3.61
C LEU A 16 9.18 -2.97 -3.95
N LEU A 17 8.84 -2.88 -5.24
CA LEU A 17 7.50 -2.50 -5.67
C LEU A 17 6.46 -3.56 -5.29
N ALA A 18 6.78 -4.85 -5.47
CA ALA A 18 5.91 -5.95 -5.07
C ALA A 18 5.69 -5.97 -3.55
N ALA A 19 6.76 -5.90 -2.75
CA ALA A 19 6.64 -5.83 -1.30
C ALA A 19 5.87 -4.58 -0.84
N GLY A 20 6.10 -3.44 -1.50
CA GLY A 20 5.36 -2.20 -1.25
C GLY A 20 3.87 -2.37 -1.54
N TRP A 21 3.50 -3.01 -2.66
CA TRP A 21 2.11 -3.30 -3.00
C TRP A 21 1.44 -4.19 -1.95
N LEU A 22 2.04 -5.33 -1.61
CA LEU A 22 1.48 -6.28 -0.64
C LEU A 22 1.32 -5.64 0.74
N LEU A 23 2.35 -4.94 1.22
CA LEU A 23 2.29 -4.27 2.53
C LEU A 23 1.28 -3.11 2.53
N MET A 24 1.13 -2.39 1.42
CA MET A 24 0.13 -1.33 1.30
C MET A 24 -1.29 -1.91 1.41
N GLN A 25 -1.58 -3.03 0.75
CA GLN A 25 -2.88 -3.73 0.89
C GLN A 25 -3.14 -4.10 2.35
N ILE A 26 -2.14 -4.64 3.07
CA ILE A 26 -2.27 -4.98 4.49
C ILE A 26 -2.67 -3.76 5.32
N VAL A 27 -1.98 -2.62 5.16
CA VAL A 27 -2.27 -1.41 5.95
C VAL A 27 -3.60 -0.78 5.55
N HIS A 28 -3.97 -0.85 4.27
CA HIS A 28 -5.26 -0.43 3.74
C HIS A 28 -6.40 -1.23 4.38
N GLU A 29 -6.37 -2.56 4.30
CA GLU A 29 -7.41 -3.40 4.90
C GLU A 29 -7.45 -3.27 6.43
N ALA A 30 -6.29 -3.13 7.08
CA ALA A 30 -6.24 -2.84 8.52
C ALA A 30 -6.98 -1.53 8.86
N GLY A 31 -7.01 -0.56 7.94
CA GLY A 31 -7.79 0.66 8.06
C GLY A 31 -9.30 0.38 8.08
N HIS A 32 -9.81 -0.46 7.17
CA HIS A 32 -11.21 -0.88 7.18
C HIS A 32 -11.57 -1.63 8.46
N VAL A 33 -10.72 -2.56 8.90
CA VAL A 33 -10.88 -3.29 10.17
C VAL A 33 -10.98 -2.32 11.35
N ALA A 34 -10.08 -1.35 11.44
CA ALA A 34 -10.11 -0.34 12.50
C ALA A 34 -11.37 0.54 12.44
N GLY A 35 -11.78 0.93 11.24
CA GLY A 35 -13.03 1.67 11.01
C GLY A 35 -14.26 0.87 11.46
N ALA A 36 -14.31 -0.42 11.13
CA ALA A 36 -15.39 -1.32 11.53
C ALA A 36 -15.47 -1.46 13.06
N TRP A 37 -14.34 -1.68 13.72
CA TRP A 37 -14.28 -1.74 15.19
C TRP A 37 -14.73 -0.43 15.85
N LEU A 38 -14.36 0.73 15.28
CA LEU A 38 -14.73 2.03 15.83
C LEU A 38 -16.24 2.25 15.85
N VAL A 39 -16.98 1.70 14.87
CA VAL A 39 -18.44 1.82 14.77
C VAL A 39 -19.17 0.59 15.32
N GLY A 40 -18.46 -0.35 15.94
CA GLY A 40 -19.03 -1.60 16.47
C GLY A 40 -19.54 -2.56 15.39
N ALA A 41 -19.10 -2.41 14.14
CA ALA A 41 -19.49 -3.31 13.06
C ALA A 41 -18.74 -4.66 13.17
N ARG A 42 -19.44 -5.73 12.79
CA ARG A 42 -18.87 -7.07 12.75
C ARG A 42 -18.13 -7.29 11.43
N ILE A 43 -16.85 -7.63 11.53
CA ILE A 43 -16.05 -8.05 10.37
C ILE A 43 -16.37 -9.52 10.07
N GLU A 44 -16.76 -9.82 8.84
CA GLU A 44 -17.05 -11.18 8.41
C GLU A 44 -15.82 -11.85 7.81
N ARG A 45 -15.05 -11.10 7.01
CA ARG A 45 -13.84 -11.63 6.37
C ARG A 45 -12.87 -10.52 5.99
N VAL A 46 -11.58 -10.82 6.04
CA VAL A 46 -10.53 -9.98 5.44
C VAL A 46 -9.77 -10.82 4.44
N VAL A 47 -9.83 -10.47 3.17
CA VAL A 47 -9.17 -11.18 2.07
C VAL A 47 -7.96 -10.38 1.61
N LEU A 48 -6.77 -10.93 1.85
CA LEU A 48 -5.52 -10.44 1.29
C LEU A 48 -5.07 -11.45 0.24
N HIS A 49 -4.92 -11.01 -1.00
CA HIS A 49 -4.49 -11.90 -2.08
C HIS A 49 -3.53 -11.17 -3.02
N PRO A 50 -2.37 -11.75 -3.34
CA PRO A 50 -1.30 -11.04 -4.05
C PRO A 50 -1.65 -10.67 -5.49
N LEU A 51 -2.63 -11.37 -6.08
CA LEU A 51 -3.07 -11.19 -7.47
C LEU A 51 -4.52 -10.71 -7.58
N ALA A 52 -5.18 -10.38 -6.47
CA ALA A 52 -6.54 -9.84 -6.48
C ALA A 52 -6.61 -8.55 -5.67
N ILE A 53 -7.68 -7.79 -5.85
CA ILE A 53 -7.95 -6.62 -5.02
C ILE A 53 -8.31 -7.16 -3.62
N SER A 54 -7.59 -6.69 -2.61
CA SER A 54 -7.91 -7.01 -1.22
C SER A 54 -9.27 -6.44 -0.85
N ARG A 55 -9.94 -7.06 0.12
CA ARG A 55 -11.21 -6.54 0.62
C ARG A 55 -11.47 -6.95 2.05
N THR A 56 -12.17 -6.10 2.77
CA THR A 56 -12.72 -6.38 4.10
C THR A 56 -14.24 -6.46 3.94
N ASP A 57 -14.77 -7.66 4.08
CA ASP A 57 -16.20 -7.92 4.11
C ASP A 57 -16.72 -7.62 5.53
N VAL A 58 -17.56 -6.60 5.66
CA VAL A 58 -18.18 -6.17 6.92
C VAL A 58 -19.67 -6.46 6.84
N ALA A 59 -20.25 -6.96 7.93
CA ALA A 59 -21.68 -7.18 8.04
C ALA A 59 -22.46 -5.87 7.79
N ALA A 60 -23.79 -5.97 7.64
CA ALA A 60 -24.65 -4.80 7.53
C ALA A 60 -24.29 -3.79 8.64
N ASN A 61 -23.97 -2.57 8.23
CA ASN A 61 -23.46 -1.53 9.11
C ASN A 61 -24.12 -0.19 8.78
N ASP A 62 -24.40 0.59 9.81
CA ASP A 62 -25.06 1.90 9.67
C ASP A 62 -24.08 3.02 9.28
N ASN A 63 -22.78 2.73 9.22
CA ASN A 63 -21.72 3.72 8.99
C ASN A 63 -20.74 3.32 7.86
N PRO A 64 -21.23 2.95 6.66
CA PRO A 64 -20.38 2.39 5.60
C PRO A 64 -19.38 3.42 5.09
N LEU A 65 -19.76 4.71 5.04
CA LEU A 65 -18.83 5.79 4.69
C LEU A 65 -17.59 5.82 5.57
N LEU A 66 -17.76 5.69 6.90
CA LEU A 66 -16.64 5.78 7.83
C LEU A 66 -15.72 4.58 7.66
N VAL A 67 -16.28 3.37 7.63
CA VAL A 67 -15.52 2.13 7.46
C VAL A 67 -14.76 2.15 6.14
N THR A 68 -15.41 2.53 5.04
CA THR A 68 -14.81 2.56 3.71
C THR A 68 -13.76 3.67 3.58
N TRP A 69 -13.94 4.85 4.18
CA TRP A 69 -12.90 5.88 4.18
C TRP A 69 -11.70 5.49 5.05
N ALA A 70 -11.91 4.75 6.14
CA ALA A 70 -10.85 4.37 7.07
C ALA A 70 -9.74 3.56 6.38
N GLY A 71 -10.08 2.72 5.40
CA GLY A 71 -9.12 1.93 4.62
C GLY A 71 -8.03 2.79 3.95
N PRO A 72 -8.36 3.59 2.92
CA PRO A 72 -7.38 4.42 2.24
C PRO A 72 -6.79 5.51 3.14
N LEU A 73 -7.56 6.11 4.07
CA LEU A 73 -7.03 7.15 4.94
C LEU A 73 -5.97 6.61 5.91
N LEU A 74 -6.24 5.51 6.61
CA LEU A 74 -5.25 4.90 7.50
C LEU A 74 -4.13 4.23 6.70
N GLY A 75 -4.46 3.65 5.54
CA GLY A 75 -3.51 3.17 4.53
C GLY A 75 -2.44 4.20 4.15
N MET A 76 -2.78 5.48 4.16
CA MET A 76 -1.84 6.58 3.89
C MET A 76 -1.22 7.18 5.16
N LEU A 77 -2.03 7.42 6.19
CA LEU A 77 -1.62 8.15 7.39
C LEU A 77 -0.70 7.33 8.31
N VAL A 78 -0.93 6.01 8.44
CA VAL A 78 -0.11 5.16 9.30
C VAL A 78 1.33 5.06 8.79
N PRO A 79 1.60 4.76 7.49
CA PRO A 79 2.97 4.75 6.97
C PRO A 79 3.64 6.12 7.05
N LEU A 80 2.88 7.20 6.81
CA LEU A 80 3.38 8.57 6.93
C LEU A 80 3.80 8.88 8.37
N ALA A 81 2.97 8.55 9.36
CA ALA A 81 3.29 8.71 10.78
C ALA A 81 4.51 7.88 11.18
N ALA A 82 4.60 6.62 10.74
CA ALA A 82 5.73 5.74 10.99
C ALA A 82 7.05 6.32 10.44
N TRP A 83 7.03 6.90 9.24
CA TRP A 83 8.19 7.60 8.69
C TRP A 83 8.57 8.83 9.52
N LEU A 84 7.59 9.68 9.87
CA LEU A 84 7.85 10.90 10.63
C LEU A 84 8.40 10.59 12.02
N ALA A 85 7.91 9.55 12.67
CA ALA A 85 8.37 9.06 13.98
C ALA A 85 9.76 8.38 13.92
N CYS A 86 10.22 7.93 12.74
CA CYS A 86 11.49 7.22 12.61
C CYS A 86 12.70 8.15 12.88
N PRO A 87 13.55 7.87 13.89
CA PRO A 87 14.65 8.77 14.27
C PRO A 87 15.65 9.03 13.13
N ARG A 88 16.15 10.26 13.01
CA ARG A 88 17.15 10.64 11.98
C ARG A 88 18.44 9.80 12.01
N ARG A 89 18.83 9.31 13.19
CA ARG A 89 20.00 8.41 13.36
C ARG A 89 19.83 7.05 12.68
N TRP A 90 18.60 6.64 12.36
CA TRP A 90 18.29 5.40 11.64
C TRP A 90 18.07 5.69 10.16
N SER A 91 19.05 6.31 9.51
CA SER A 91 18.93 6.86 8.15
C SER A 91 18.38 5.85 7.13
N THR A 92 18.88 4.61 7.13
CA THR A 92 18.38 3.55 6.25
C THR A 92 16.91 3.22 6.51
N ALA A 93 16.54 2.97 7.77
CA ALA A 93 15.16 2.64 8.14
C ALA A 93 14.21 3.81 7.82
N ARG A 94 14.66 5.04 8.08
CA ARG A 94 13.91 6.26 7.77
C ARG A 94 13.70 6.42 6.25
N SER A 95 14.71 6.13 5.43
CA SER A 95 14.57 6.17 3.97
C SER A 95 13.62 5.08 3.45
N LEU A 96 13.68 3.87 4.01
CA LEU A 96 12.73 2.80 3.66
C LEU A 96 11.30 3.15 4.07
N ALA A 97 11.12 3.70 5.28
CA ALA A 97 9.81 4.17 5.75
C ALA A 97 9.28 5.32 4.88
N ALA A 98 10.14 6.26 4.47
CA ALA A 98 9.79 7.33 3.54
C ALA A 98 9.36 6.78 2.17
N ALA A 99 10.12 5.81 1.63
CA ALA A 99 9.82 5.18 0.36
C ALA A 99 8.46 4.47 0.41
N PHE A 100 8.19 3.74 1.49
CA PHE A 100 6.93 3.04 1.69
C PHE A 100 5.75 4.01 1.94
N ALA A 101 5.95 5.08 2.72
CA ALA A 101 4.93 6.12 2.91
C ALA A 101 4.58 6.82 1.60
N GLY A 102 5.59 7.19 0.80
CA GLY A 102 5.40 7.74 -0.54
C GLY A 102 4.64 6.77 -1.46
N PHE A 103 5.00 5.48 -1.43
CA PHE A 103 4.28 4.44 -2.18
C PHE A 103 2.81 4.38 -1.77
N CYS A 104 2.50 4.33 -0.48
CA CYS A 104 1.13 4.21 0.01
C CYS A 104 0.29 5.44 -0.36
N LEU A 105 0.85 6.64 -0.27
CA LEU A 105 0.20 7.88 -0.71
C LEU A 105 -0.11 7.86 -2.21
N ILE A 106 0.83 7.41 -3.05
CA ILE A 106 0.64 7.30 -4.50
C ILE A 106 -0.41 6.24 -4.82
N ALA A 107 -0.26 5.03 -4.27
CA ALA A 107 -1.14 3.91 -4.60
C ALA A 107 -2.60 4.18 -4.17
N ASN A 108 -2.82 4.55 -2.91
CA ASN A 108 -4.16 4.91 -2.41
C ASN A 108 -4.69 6.18 -3.09
N GLY A 109 -3.82 7.16 -3.36
CA GLY A 109 -4.21 8.40 -4.01
C GLY A 109 -4.71 8.18 -5.44
N LEU A 110 -3.96 7.41 -6.24
CA LEU A 110 -4.36 7.03 -7.59
C LEU A 110 -5.57 6.10 -7.60
N TYR A 111 -5.67 5.20 -6.63
CA TYR A 111 -6.85 4.35 -6.46
C TYR A 111 -8.12 5.17 -6.23
N LEU A 112 -8.08 6.16 -5.32
CA LEU A 112 -9.22 7.06 -5.09
C LEU A 112 -9.50 7.94 -6.31
N ALA A 113 -8.49 8.59 -6.88
CA ALA A 113 -8.69 9.52 -7.99
C ALA A 113 -9.18 8.81 -9.27
N GLY A 114 -8.56 7.68 -9.62
CA GLY A 114 -8.89 6.89 -10.80
C GLY A 114 -10.13 6.02 -10.63
N GLY A 115 -10.31 5.41 -9.45
CA GLY A 115 -11.46 4.55 -9.14
C GLY A 115 -12.77 5.33 -9.01
N ALA A 116 -12.73 6.61 -8.67
CA ALA A 116 -13.93 7.43 -8.49
C ALA A 116 -14.76 7.62 -9.77
N GLY A 117 -14.12 7.72 -10.93
CA GLY A 117 -14.85 7.88 -12.20
C GLY A 117 -15.59 6.60 -12.64
N ALA A 118 -15.08 5.43 -12.25
CA ALA A 118 -15.65 4.13 -12.62
C ALA A 118 -16.45 3.48 -11.48
N GLY A 119 -16.44 4.04 -10.27
CA GLY A 119 -17.12 3.48 -9.09
C GLY A 119 -16.59 2.10 -8.68
N ILE A 120 -15.29 1.85 -8.85
CA ILE A 120 -14.68 0.53 -8.59
C ILE A 120 -14.25 0.42 -7.12
N GLY A 121 -14.49 -0.73 -6.50
CA GLY A 121 -14.07 -1.02 -5.13
C GLY A 121 -14.69 -0.04 -4.13
N ASP A 122 -13.85 0.48 -3.24
CA ASP A 122 -14.24 1.43 -2.20
C ASP A 122 -14.84 2.71 -2.77
N CYS A 123 -14.38 3.16 -3.93
CA CYS A 123 -14.90 4.36 -4.56
C CYS A 123 -16.39 4.24 -4.87
N GLY A 124 -16.83 3.06 -5.31
CA GLY A 124 -18.25 2.78 -5.56
C GLY A 124 -19.07 2.85 -4.28
N VAL A 125 -18.60 2.20 -3.22
CA VAL A 125 -19.26 2.20 -1.89
C VAL A 125 -19.33 3.61 -1.32
N LEU A 126 -18.23 4.37 -1.40
CA LEU A 126 -18.18 5.76 -0.95
C LEU A 126 -19.22 6.63 -1.66
N LEU A 127 -19.29 6.55 -2.99
CA LEU A 127 -20.24 7.33 -3.78
C LEU A 127 -21.69 6.91 -3.51
N GLN A 128 -21.96 5.61 -3.40
CA GLN A 128 -23.29 5.08 -3.08
C GLN A 128 -23.81 5.55 -1.72
N HIS A 129 -22.91 5.72 -0.75
CA HIS A 129 -23.27 6.14 0.60
C HIS A 129 -23.10 7.64 0.86
N GLY A 130 -22.88 8.45 -0.18
CA GLY A 130 -23.01 9.91 -0.11
C GLY A 130 -21.70 10.70 -0.12
N ALA A 131 -20.54 10.06 -0.33
CA ALA A 131 -19.33 10.80 -0.64
C ALA A 131 -19.49 11.51 -2.00
N ALA A 132 -18.95 12.72 -2.11
CA ALA A 132 -18.98 13.46 -3.36
C ALA A 132 -17.77 13.09 -4.23
N LEU A 133 -17.96 13.00 -5.55
CA LEU A 133 -16.90 12.68 -6.52
C LEU A 133 -15.65 13.56 -6.34
N TRP A 134 -15.83 14.86 -6.10
CA TRP A 134 -14.73 15.80 -5.92
C TRP A 134 -13.91 15.51 -4.66
N GLN A 135 -14.49 14.91 -3.61
CA GLN A 135 -13.76 14.54 -2.38
C GLN A 135 -12.73 13.46 -2.70
N LEU A 136 -13.13 12.44 -3.48
CA LEU A 136 -12.26 11.35 -3.89
C LEU A 136 -11.12 11.88 -4.79
N TRP A 137 -11.43 12.77 -5.74
CA TRP A 137 -10.41 13.40 -6.58
C TRP A 137 -9.47 14.30 -5.78
N LEU A 138 -9.98 15.09 -4.84
CA LEU A 138 -9.17 16.00 -4.05
C LEU A 138 -8.22 15.21 -3.13
N VAL A 139 -8.75 14.28 -2.34
CA VAL A 139 -7.95 13.44 -1.44
C VAL A 139 -6.97 12.60 -2.28
N GLY A 140 -7.45 11.98 -3.35
CA GLY A 140 -6.63 11.14 -4.22
C GLY A 140 -5.49 11.90 -4.89
N GLY A 141 -5.79 13.04 -5.51
CA GLY A 141 -4.83 13.89 -6.20
C GLY A 141 -3.80 14.50 -5.26
N VAL A 142 -4.23 15.05 -4.12
CA VAL A 142 -3.31 15.62 -3.12
C VAL A 142 -2.37 14.56 -2.57
N SER A 143 -2.89 13.37 -2.23
CA SER A 143 -2.06 12.26 -1.73
C SER A 143 -1.06 11.78 -2.79
N ALA A 144 -1.48 11.61 -4.04
CA ALA A 144 -0.58 11.18 -5.11
C ALA A 144 0.57 12.18 -5.34
N VAL A 145 0.26 13.48 -5.39
CA VAL A 145 1.26 14.55 -5.52
C VAL A 145 2.20 14.58 -4.30
N ALA A 146 1.67 14.45 -3.08
CA ALA A 146 2.47 14.42 -1.87
C ALA A 146 3.42 13.20 -1.84
N GLY A 147 2.94 12.01 -2.22
CA GLY A 147 3.77 10.81 -2.29
C GLY A 147 4.88 10.92 -3.34
N LEU A 148 4.59 11.49 -4.51
CA LEU A 148 5.62 11.82 -5.51
C LEU A 148 6.65 12.81 -4.98
N GLY A 149 6.22 13.83 -4.24
CA GLY A 149 7.11 14.79 -3.57
C GLY A 149 8.00 14.16 -2.50
N ILE A 150 7.54 13.10 -1.81
CA ILE A 150 8.38 12.31 -0.90
C ILE A 150 9.41 11.52 -1.68
N TRP A 151 9.02 10.84 -2.77
CA TRP A 151 9.94 10.06 -3.60
C TRP A 151 11.00 10.90 -4.29
N ASP A 152 10.68 12.11 -4.74
CA ASP A 152 11.65 13.04 -5.32
C ASP A 152 12.82 13.33 -4.36
N ARG A 153 12.52 13.46 -3.05
CA ARG A 153 13.53 13.69 -2.00
C ARG A 153 14.40 12.48 -1.67
N LEU A 154 14.05 11.28 -2.13
CA LEU A 154 14.84 10.06 -1.94
C LEU A 154 15.97 9.92 -2.97
N GLY A 155 16.02 10.82 -3.94
CA GLY A 155 17.06 10.90 -4.96
C GLY A 155 16.53 10.57 -6.36
N SER A 156 17.31 10.93 -7.37
CA SER A 156 16.88 10.77 -8.75
C SER A 156 16.93 9.29 -9.21
N PRO A 157 15.95 8.82 -10.01
CA PRO A 157 16.00 7.50 -10.64
C PRO A 157 17.29 7.27 -11.45
N GLY A 158 17.77 8.31 -12.13
CA GLY A 158 19.02 8.28 -12.88
C GLY A 158 20.26 8.08 -11.99
N ALA A 159 20.29 8.70 -10.80
CA ALA A 159 21.36 8.46 -9.83
C ALA A 159 21.30 7.04 -9.27
N TRP A 160 20.12 6.49 -8.99
CA TRP A 160 19.98 5.09 -8.57
C TRP A 160 20.48 4.12 -9.64
N TRP A 161 20.10 4.35 -10.91
CA TRP A 161 20.54 3.52 -12.04
C TRP A 161 22.06 3.60 -12.29
N ARG A 162 22.71 4.70 -11.92
CA ARG A 162 24.17 4.86 -12.11
C ARG A 162 25.00 4.47 -10.87
N GLY A 163 24.47 4.69 -9.66
CA GLY A 163 25.28 4.74 -8.44
C GLY A 163 25.24 3.51 -7.54
N ALA A 164 24.12 2.79 -7.41
CA ALA A 164 23.99 1.75 -6.40
C ALA A 164 24.46 0.37 -6.91
N ARG A 165 25.52 -0.21 -6.32
CA ARG A 165 25.86 -1.63 -6.53
C ARG A 165 24.96 -2.50 -5.65
N ILE A 166 23.95 -3.10 -6.28
CA ILE A 166 23.15 -4.18 -5.69
C ILE A 166 23.86 -5.51 -5.95
N SER A 167 24.19 -6.23 -4.88
CA SER A 167 24.74 -7.57 -4.97
C SER A 167 23.65 -8.60 -5.27
N GLY A 168 24.02 -9.73 -5.88
CA GLY A 168 23.09 -10.84 -6.11
C GLY A 168 22.43 -11.35 -4.82
N ARG A 169 23.15 -11.31 -3.68
CA ARG A 169 22.60 -11.68 -2.36
C ARG A 169 21.47 -10.75 -1.93
N GLN A 170 21.60 -9.44 -2.15
CA GLN A 170 20.54 -8.48 -1.82
C GLN A 170 19.32 -8.65 -2.71
N ALA A 171 19.52 -8.91 -4.01
CA ALA A 171 18.42 -9.20 -4.93
C ALA A 171 17.69 -10.49 -4.53
N LEU A 172 18.42 -11.55 -4.20
CA LEU A 172 17.84 -12.82 -3.73
C LEU A 172 17.14 -12.67 -2.38
N ALA A 173 17.70 -11.89 -1.44
CA ALA A 173 17.06 -11.63 -0.16
C ALA A 173 15.73 -10.87 -0.34
N ALA A 174 15.69 -9.86 -1.22
CA ALA A 174 14.46 -9.15 -1.53
C ALA A 174 13.41 -10.07 -2.18
N ALA A 175 13.83 -10.93 -3.11
CA ALA A 175 12.96 -11.93 -3.72
C ALA A 175 12.43 -12.94 -2.69
N GLY A 176 13.28 -13.39 -1.77
CA GLY A 176 12.90 -14.27 -0.66
C GLY A 176 11.83 -13.64 0.23
N VAL A 177 11.99 -12.36 0.60
CA VAL A 177 10.98 -11.62 1.39
C VAL A 177 9.64 -11.57 0.66
N VAL A 178 9.61 -11.21 -0.63
CA VAL A 178 8.38 -11.18 -1.41
C VAL A 178 7.74 -12.57 -1.48
N ALA A 179 8.53 -13.61 -1.76
CA ALA A 179 8.03 -14.98 -1.82
C ALA A 179 7.43 -15.43 -0.47
N THR A 180 8.05 -15.07 0.66
CA THR A 180 7.51 -15.35 1.98
C THR A 180 6.17 -14.66 2.22
N ILE A 181 6.04 -13.38 1.87
CA ILE A 181 4.78 -12.63 2.02
C ILE A 181 3.68 -13.28 1.16
N VAL A 182 3.99 -13.57 -0.12
CA VAL A 182 3.05 -14.22 -1.05
C VAL A 182 2.59 -15.58 -0.52
N VAL A 183 3.51 -16.43 -0.05
CA VAL A 183 3.15 -17.73 0.51
C VAL A 183 2.29 -17.58 1.76
N ALA A 184 2.62 -16.62 2.64
CA ALA A 184 1.82 -16.36 3.83
C ALA A 184 0.39 -15.93 3.50
N GLU A 185 0.21 -15.02 2.52
CA GLU A 185 -1.12 -14.58 2.07
C GLU A 185 -1.92 -15.71 1.42
N LEU A 186 -1.28 -16.54 0.59
CA LEU A 186 -1.94 -17.69 -0.04
C LEU A 186 -2.38 -18.73 1.00
N VAL A 187 -1.54 -19.03 2.00
CA VAL A 187 -1.88 -19.93 3.10
C VAL A 187 -3.03 -19.35 3.93
N ALA A 188 -2.97 -18.07 4.30
CA ALA A 188 -4.03 -17.41 5.04
C ALA A 188 -5.37 -17.45 4.28
N THR A 189 -5.33 -17.20 2.97
CA THR A 189 -6.50 -17.28 2.10
C THR A 189 -7.08 -18.68 2.03
N ALA A 190 -6.23 -19.72 1.91
CA ALA A 190 -6.66 -21.11 1.85
C ALA A 190 -7.35 -21.53 3.17
N LEU A 191 -6.79 -21.15 4.31
CA LEU A 191 -7.37 -21.45 5.63
C LEU A 191 -8.76 -20.82 5.83
N GLN A 192 -8.98 -19.62 5.28
CA GLN A 192 -10.29 -18.95 5.32
C GLN A 192 -11.34 -19.57 4.39
N GLN A 193 -10.95 -20.38 3.41
CA GLN A 193 -11.91 -21.07 2.54
C GLN A 193 -12.40 -22.40 3.13
N THR A 194 -11.68 -22.93 4.12
CA THR A 194 -11.95 -24.25 4.72
C THR A 194 -12.76 -24.21 6.01
N GLY A 195 -13.05 -23.03 6.56
CA GLY A 195 -13.83 -22.84 7.80
C GLY A 195 -15.06 -21.99 7.54
#